data_AF-Q186L2-F1
#
_entry.id   AF-Q186L2-F1
#
_cell.length_a   1.000
_cell.length_b   1.000
_cell.length_c   1.000
_cell.angle_alpha   90.00
_cell.angle_beta   90.00
_cell.angle_gamma   90.00
#
_symmetry.space_group_name_H-M   'P 1'
#
loop_
_entity.id
_entity.type
_entity.pdbx_description
1 polymer ?
#
loop_
_entity_poly.entity_id
_entity_poly.type
_entity_poly.pdbx_seq_one_letter_code
_entity_poly.pdbx_strand_id
1 'polypeptide(L)'
;MEKYIWLFPLLFIFHDMEEIIGFGIWLKKNKSMLDKKYPFISKIYENYSTEGMAFAVFEEFILCIIFCILTVITENQYVYLLWLGSFIAYTLHLVIHIGQSIIIRKYIPSLITSIICLPISIWCISKSIYIVDCEMSTTILYSIIGIIIVALNLKFAQSLIGKFTKWMSNI
;
A
#
# COMPACT_ATOMS: atom_id res chain seq x y z
N MET A 1 -8.27 21.33 -4.79
CA MET A 1 -7.31 20.23 -5.00
C MET A 1 -6.76 19.70 -3.68
N GLU A 2 -6.28 20.57 -2.78
CA GLU A 2 -5.66 20.17 -1.50
C GLU A 2 -6.43 19.17 -0.65
N LYS A 3 -7.76 19.28 -0.56
CA LYS A 3 -8.58 18.40 0.30
C LYS A 3 -8.51 16.92 -0.09
N TYR A 4 -8.29 16.61 -1.37
CA TYR A 4 -8.24 15.22 -1.86
C TYR A 4 -6.87 14.59 -1.68
N ILE A 5 -5.81 15.41 -1.65
CA ILE A 5 -4.42 14.95 -1.49
C ILE A 5 -4.28 14.18 -0.18
N TRP A 6 -4.86 14.71 0.90
CA TRP A 6 -4.80 14.13 2.24
C TRP A 6 -5.65 12.87 2.44
N LEU A 7 -6.56 12.54 1.50
CA LEU A 7 -7.28 11.26 1.55
C LEU A 7 -6.32 10.08 1.33
N PHE A 8 -5.20 10.28 0.63
CA PHE A 8 -4.24 9.21 0.41
C PHE A 8 -3.69 8.63 1.72
N PRO A 9 -2.98 9.38 2.58
CA PRO A 9 -2.44 8.85 3.83
C PRO A 9 -3.55 8.36 4.78
N LEU A 10 -4.73 9.00 4.78
CA LEU A 10 -5.86 8.59 5.61
C LEU A 10 -6.41 7.21 5.21
N LEU A 11 -6.63 6.98 3.91
CA LEU A 11 -7.11 5.69 3.41
C LEU A 11 -6.04 4.61 3.56
N PHE A 12 -4.77 4.95 3.30
CA PHE A 12 -3.63 4.06 3.49
C PHE A 12 -3.59 3.53 4.93
N ILE A 13 -3.48 4.41 5.93
CA ILE A 13 -3.34 3.95 7.32
C ILE A 13 -4.58 3.22 7.82
N PHE A 14 -5.79 3.65 7.40
CA PHE A 14 -7.02 2.96 7.77
C PHE A 14 -7.05 1.51 7.25
N HIS A 15 -6.57 1.28 6.03
CA HIS A 15 -6.45 -0.05 5.44
C HIS A 15 -5.39 -0.89 6.15
N ASP A 16 -4.16 -0.38 6.24
CA ASP A 16 -3.02 -1.10 6.78
C ASP A 16 -3.15 -1.42 8.28
N MET A 17 -3.97 -0.65 9.02
CA MET A 17 -4.34 -1.00 10.40
C MET A 17 -5.03 -2.36 10.50
N GLU A 18 -5.90 -2.72 9.54
CA GLU A 18 -6.50 -4.07 9.50
C GLU A 18 -5.43 -5.15 9.33
N GLU A 19 -4.42 -4.89 8.50
CA GLU A 19 -3.30 -5.80 8.27
C GLU A 19 -2.45 -5.97 9.52
N ILE A 20 -2.03 -4.87 10.16
CA ILE A 20 -1.22 -4.91 11.38
C ILE A 20 -1.91 -5.73 12.46
N ILE A 21 -3.22 -5.51 12.65
CA ILE A 21 -3.99 -6.18 13.70
C ILE A 21 -4.18 -7.68 13.39
N GLY A 22 -4.49 -8.02 12.13
CA GLY A 22 -4.96 -9.36 11.80
C GLY A 22 -3.92 -10.29 11.17
N PHE A 23 -2.97 -9.76 10.40
CA PHE A 23 -2.16 -10.56 9.47
C PHE A 23 -1.30 -11.60 10.19
N GLY A 24 -0.70 -11.24 11.32
CA GLY A 24 0.07 -12.18 12.15
C GLY A 24 -0.76 -13.34 12.69
N ILE A 25 -1.98 -13.08 13.14
CA ILE A 25 -2.92 -14.13 13.61
C ILE A 25 -3.30 -15.04 12.44
N TRP A 26 -3.58 -14.44 11.28
CA TRP A 26 -3.95 -15.17 10.08
C TRP A 26 -2.83 -16.07 9.56
N LEU A 27 -1.58 -15.58 9.51
CA LEU A 27 -0.41 -16.36 9.12
C LEU A 27 -0.25 -17.60 10.00
N LYS A 28 -0.32 -17.43 11.33
CA LYS A 28 -0.21 -18.54 12.29
C LYS A 28 -1.31 -19.58 12.09
N LYS A 29 -2.58 -19.13 11.98
CA LYS A 29 -3.74 -20.02 11.81
C LYS A 29 -3.72 -20.78 10.49
N ASN A 30 -3.10 -20.23 9.44
CA ASN A 30 -3.11 -20.80 8.09
C ASN A 30 -1.76 -21.39 7.66
N LYS A 31 -0.76 -21.47 8.53
CA LYS A 31 0.61 -21.89 8.21
C LYS A 31 0.67 -23.21 7.42
N SER A 32 0.01 -24.26 7.90
CA SER A 32 0.01 -25.57 7.21
C SER A 32 -0.55 -25.52 5.78
N MET A 33 -1.58 -24.70 5.55
CA MET A 33 -2.14 -24.48 4.22
C MET A 33 -1.17 -23.69 3.34
N LEU A 34 -0.54 -22.64 3.89
CA LEU A 34 0.42 -21.80 3.18
C LEU A 34 1.66 -22.62 2.78
N ASP A 35 2.23 -23.41 3.68
CA ASP A 35 3.39 -24.25 3.41
C ASP A 35 3.13 -25.23 2.25
N LYS A 36 1.92 -25.80 2.19
CA LYS A 36 1.55 -26.80 1.17
C LYS A 36 1.17 -26.18 -0.18
N LYS A 37 0.41 -25.08 -0.19
CA LYS A 37 -0.20 -24.51 -1.42
C LYS A 37 0.47 -23.24 -1.90
N TYR A 38 1.05 -22.46 -1.00
CA TYR A 38 1.65 -21.15 -1.27
C TYR A 38 3.01 -20.99 -0.55
N PRO A 39 3.98 -21.91 -0.78
CA PRO A 39 5.23 -21.94 -0.03
C PRO A 39 6.05 -20.65 -0.16
N PHE A 40 5.89 -19.93 -1.28
CA PHE A 40 6.49 -18.61 -1.48
C PHE A 40 6.04 -17.57 -0.44
N ILE A 41 4.74 -17.54 -0.09
CA ILE A 41 4.20 -16.62 0.93
C ILE A 41 4.79 -16.97 2.30
N SER A 42 4.84 -18.27 2.62
CA SER A 42 5.42 -18.73 3.89
C SER A 42 6.89 -18.32 4.02
N LYS A 43 7.66 -18.41 2.92
CA LYS A 43 9.07 -18.01 2.89
C LYS A 43 9.26 -16.50 3.07
N ILE A 44 8.43 -15.66 2.42
CA ILE A 44 8.51 -14.19 2.59
C ILE A 44 8.29 -13.81 4.05
N TYR A 45 7.30 -14.42 4.69
CA TYR A 45 6.87 -14.07 6.05
C TYR A 45 7.44 -15.00 7.13
N GLU A 46 8.53 -15.72 6.85
CA GLU A 46 9.14 -16.66 7.79
C GLU A 46 9.60 -15.95 9.09
N ASN A 47 10.15 -14.74 8.96
CA ASN A 47 10.63 -13.91 10.07
C ASN A 47 9.62 -12.79 10.41
N TYR A 48 8.33 -13.06 10.26
CA TYR A 48 7.28 -12.08 10.53
C TYR A 48 7.14 -11.80 12.04
N SER A 49 6.97 -10.51 12.36
CA SER A 49 6.44 -10.02 13.65
C SER A 49 5.47 -8.89 13.40
N THR A 50 4.57 -8.63 14.35
CA THR A 50 3.61 -7.51 14.26
C THR A 50 4.35 -6.18 14.32
N GLU A 51 5.41 -6.09 15.11
CA GLU A 51 6.27 -4.92 15.24
C GLU A 51 7.03 -4.64 13.93
N GLY A 52 7.56 -5.69 13.29
CA GLY A 52 8.20 -5.58 11.97
C GLY A 52 7.21 -5.15 10.88
N MET A 53 5.98 -5.66 10.90
CA MET A 53 4.90 -5.20 10.00
C MET A 53 4.58 -3.72 10.24
N ALA A 54 4.38 -3.32 11.50
CA ALA A 54 4.09 -1.94 11.84
C ALA A 54 5.21 -0.99 11.41
N PHE A 55 6.48 -1.41 11.53
CA PHE A 55 7.62 -0.63 11.07
C PHE A 55 7.64 -0.47 9.53
N ALA A 56 7.32 -1.52 8.79
CA ALA A 56 7.20 -1.44 7.32
C ALA A 56 6.05 -0.51 6.89
N VAL A 57 4.87 -0.67 7.47
CA VAL A 57 3.71 0.21 7.22
C VAL A 57 4.03 1.66 7.57
N PHE A 58 4.76 1.89 8.66
CA PHE A 58 5.16 3.24 9.06
C PHE A 58 6.10 3.89 8.03
N GLU A 59 7.03 3.13 7.45
CA GLU A 59 7.91 3.61 6.39
C GLU A 59 7.12 4.00 5.12
N GLU A 60 6.19 3.14 4.69
CA GLU A 60 5.31 3.42 3.54
C GLU A 60 4.38 4.62 3.81
N PHE A 61 3.89 4.76 5.05
CA PHE A 61 3.09 5.90 5.46
C PHE A 61 3.87 7.23 5.40
N ILE A 62 5.14 7.22 5.80
CA ILE A 62 6.03 8.40 5.65
C ILE A 62 6.16 8.76 4.17
N LEU A 63 6.37 7.77 3.29
CA LEU A 63 6.44 8.02 1.85
C LEU A 63 5.14 8.65 1.31
N CYS A 64 3.97 8.14 1.73
CA CYS A 64 2.67 8.71 1.37
C CYS A 64 2.55 10.18 1.81
N ILE A 65 2.98 10.49 3.04
CA ILE A 65 3.00 11.87 3.56
C ILE A 65 3.95 12.75 2.74
N ILE A 66 5.14 12.26 2.39
CA ILE A 66 6.11 13.01 1.59
C ILE A 66 5.50 13.39 0.24
N PHE A 67 4.85 12.45 -0.47
CA PHE A 67 4.17 12.77 -1.73
C PHE A 67 3.08 13.84 -1.55
N CYS A 68 2.31 13.77 -0.46
CA CYS A 68 1.27 14.76 -0.18
C CYS A 68 1.86 16.14 0.09
N ILE A 69 2.88 16.22 0.97
CA ILE A 69 3.55 17.48 1.31
C ILE A 69 4.20 18.08 0.06
N LEU A 70 4.99 17.30 -0.70
CA LEU A 70 5.64 17.78 -1.92
C LEU A 70 4.63 18.32 -2.91
N THR A 71 3.49 17.65 -3.08
CA THR A 71 2.44 18.12 -3.99
C THR A 71 1.84 19.45 -3.54
N VAL A 72 1.59 19.62 -2.24
CA VAL A 72 1.02 20.85 -1.69
C VAL A 72 2.03 22.00 -1.74
N ILE A 73 3.29 21.80 -1.34
CA ILE A 73 4.27 22.90 -1.24
C ILE A 73 4.82 23.35 -2.59
N THR A 74 4.94 22.44 -3.57
CA THR A 74 5.56 22.76 -4.86
C THR A 74 4.56 23.34 -5.84
N GLU A 75 3.26 23.08 -5.64
CA GLU A 75 2.18 23.41 -6.57
C GLU A 75 2.50 22.99 -8.03
N ASN A 76 3.36 21.99 -8.20
CA ASN A 76 3.89 21.59 -9.48
C ASN A 76 3.07 20.44 -10.07
N GLN A 77 2.58 20.63 -11.30
CA GLN A 77 1.75 19.65 -12.00
C GLN A 77 2.40 18.26 -12.13
N TYR A 78 3.72 18.19 -12.35
CA TYR A 78 4.43 16.92 -12.48
C TYR A 78 4.54 16.20 -11.14
N VAL A 79 4.73 16.94 -10.04
CA VAL A 79 4.72 16.38 -8.68
C VAL A 79 3.32 15.85 -8.33
N TYR A 80 2.27 16.57 -8.72
CA TYR A 80 0.89 16.10 -8.59
C TYR A 80 0.65 14.80 -9.37
N LEU A 81 1.18 14.68 -10.59
CA LEU A 81 1.08 13.45 -11.37
C LEU A 81 1.85 12.28 -10.73
N LEU A 82 2.99 12.52 -10.07
CA LEU A 82 3.68 11.51 -9.28
C LEU A 82 2.82 11.06 -8.09
N TRP A 83 2.23 11.99 -7.34
CA TRP A 83 1.28 11.69 -6.27
C TRP A 83 0.08 10.87 -6.77
N LEU A 84 -0.48 11.25 -7.93
CA LEU A 84 -1.58 10.51 -8.56
C LEU A 84 -1.15 9.08 -8.90
N GLY A 85 0.04 8.90 -9.48
CA GLY A 85 0.63 7.58 -9.74
C GLY A 85 0.79 6.75 -8.48
N SER A 86 1.31 7.34 -7.40
CA SER A 86 1.45 6.69 -6.10
C SER A 86 0.09 6.29 -5.52
N PHE A 87 -0.94 7.13 -5.65
CA PHE A 87 -2.28 6.83 -5.19
C PHE A 87 -2.98 5.75 -6.04
N ILE A 88 -2.70 5.69 -7.35
CA ILE A 88 -3.10 4.59 -8.21
C ILE A 88 -2.43 3.29 -7.76
N ALA A 89 -1.14 3.31 -7.41
CA ALA A 89 -0.43 2.14 -6.90
C ALA A 89 -1.07 1.59 -5.61
N TYR A 90 -1.40 2.48 -4.67
CA TYR A 90 -2.18 2.12 -3.48
C TYR A 90 -3.56 1.53 -3.83
N THR A 91 -4.25 2.10 -4.80
CA THR A 91 -5.57 1.57 -5.22
C THR A 91 -5.45 0.18 -5.84
N LEU A 92 -4.40 -0.07 -6.63
CA LEU A 92 -4.09 -1.39 -7.17
C LEU A 92 -3.76 -2.40 -6.05
N HIS A 93 -3.07 -1.97 -5.00
CA HIS A 93 -2.80 -2.77 -3.81
C HIS A 93 -4.10 -3.27 -3.14
N LEU A 94 -5.11 -2.41 -2.98
CA LEU A 94 -6.44 -2.83 -2.49
C LEU A 94 -7.07 -3.93 -3.36
N VAL A 95 -6.99 -3.77 -4.68
CA VAL A 95 -7.51 -4.76 -5.64
C VAL A 95 -6.78 -6.10 -5.51
N ILE A 96 -5.46 -6.06 -5.31
CA ILE A 96 -4.64 -7.26 -5.08
C ILE A 96 -5.12 -7.99 -3.82
N HIS A 97 -5.40 -7.31 -2.71
CA HIS A 97 -5.90 -7.94 -1.48
C HIS A 97 -7.28 -8.59 -1.64
N ILE A 98 -8.18 -7.93 -2.35
CA ILE A 98 -9.47 -8.52 -2.69
C ILE A 98 -9.26 -9.79 -3.53
N GLY A 99 -8.41 -9.72 -4.56
CA GLY A 99 -8.06 -10.87 -5.41
C GLY A 99 -7.44 -12.02 -4.63
N GLN A 100 -6.49 -11.73 -3.72
CA GLN A 100 -5.87 -12.73 -2.85
C GLN A 100 -6.91 -13.45 -1.98
N SER A 101 -7.86 -12.72 -1.40
CA SER A 101 -8.93 -13.30 -0.58
C SER A 101 -9.85 -14.21 -1.38
N ILE A 102 -10.18 -13.83 -2.63
CA ILE A 102 -10.99 -14.65 -3.54
C ILE A 102 -10.23 -15.93 -3.94
N ILE A 103 -8.96 -15.83 -4.30
CA ILE A 103 -8.12 -16.96 -4.74
C ILE A 103 -7.90 -17.95 -3.60
N ILE A 104 -7.55 -17.46 -2.41
CA ILE A 104 -7.32 -18.29 -1.22
C ILE A 104 -8.65 -18.80 -0.63
N ARG A 105 -9.78 -18.19 -1.02
CA ARG A 105 -11.14 -18.48 -0.53
C ARG A 105 -11.23 -18.41 0.99
N LYS A 106 -10.52 -17.43 1.57
CA LYS A 106 -10.53 -17.13 3.00
C LYS A 106 -10.52 -15.62 3.17
N TYR A 107 -11.09 -15.19 4.29
CA TYR A 107 -10.85 -13.84 4.78
C TYR A 107 -9.36 -13.66 5.05
N ILE A 108 -8.75 -12.65 4.42
CA ILE A 108 -7.40 -12.17 4.70
C ILE A 108 -7.57 -10.79 5.35
N PRO A 109 -6.90 -10.53 6.50
CA PRO A 109 -6.86 -9.20 7.09
C PRO A 109 -6.31 -8.21 6.06
N SER A 110 -7.17 -7.28 5.65
CA SER A 110 -7.03 -6.28 4.57
C SER A 110 -8.31 -6.21 3.73
N LEU A 111 -9.12 -7.28 3.73
CA LEU A 111 -10.27 -7.41 2.82
C LEU A 111 -11.39 -6.40 3.09
N ILE A 112 -11.78 -6.22 4.35
CA ILE A 112 -12.96 -5.39 4.68
C ILE A 112 -12.63 -3.93 4.35
N THR A 113 -11.49 -3.44 4.82
CA THR A 113 -11.03 -2.09 4.52
C THR A 113 -10.72 -1.91 3.04
N SER A 114 -10.22 -2.92 2.32
CA SER A 114 -10.07 -2.83 0.85
C SER A 114 -11.39 -2.57 0.14
N ILE A 115 -12.46 -3.29 0.51
CA ILE A 115 -13.79 -3.11 -0.08
C ILE A 115 -14.34 -1.71 0.20
N ILE A 116 -14.06 -1.15 1.38
CA ILE A 116 -14.49 0.19 1.79
C ILE A 116 -13.67 1.28 1.07
N CYS A 117 -12.35 1.15 1.06
CA CYS A 117 -11.43 2.15 0.52
C CYS A 117 -11.48 2.21 -1.01
N LEU A 118 -11.64 1.07 -1.70
CA LEU A 118 -11.60 1.00 -3.16
C LEU A 118 -12.57 1.98 -3.87
N PRO A 119 -13.88 2.05 -3.57
CA PRO A 119 -14.77 3.00 -4.23
C PRO A 119 -14.39 4.46 -3.96
N ILE A 120 -13.89 4.77 -2.75
CA ILE A 120 -13.43 6.13 -2.39
C ILE A 120 -12.19 6.50 -3.20
N SER A 121 -11.24 5.56 -3.32
CA SER A 121 -10.02 5.74 -4.09
C SER A 121 -10.31 5.92 -5.58
N ILE A 122 -11.19 5.11 -6.18
CA ILE A 122 -11.61 5.24 -7.59
C ILE A 122 -12.25 6.61 -7.84
N TRP A 123 -13.13 7.06 -6.93
CA TRP A 123 -13.74 8.37 -7.04
C TRP A 123 -12.71 9.50 -6.96
N CYS A 124 -11.76 9.41 -6.02
CA CYS A 124 -10.70 10.41 -5.84
C CYS A 124 -9.75 10.45 -7.05
N ILE A 125 -9.36 9.29 -7.62
CA ILE A 125 -8.58 9.21 -8.86
C ILE A 125 -9.33 9.85 -10.02
N SER A 126 -10.62 9.54 -10.17
CA SER A 126 -11.46 10.08 -11.25
C SER A 126 -11.56 11.61 -11.17
N LYS A 127 -11.72 12.16 -9.96
CA LYS A 127 -11.68 13.61 -9.74
C LYS A 127 -10.30 14.20 -10.01
N SER A 128 -9.24 13.49 -9.62
CA SER A 128 -7.86 13.95 -9.80
C SER A 128 -7.48 14.05 -11.28
N ILE A 129 -7.89 13.07 -12.10
CA ILE A 129 -7.70 13.07 -13.56
C ILE A 129 -8.51 14.19 -14.21
N TYR A 130 -9.75 14.41 -13.79
CA TYR A 130 -10.61 15.47 -14.36
C TYR A 130 -10.06 16.88 -14.11
N ILE A 131 -9.37 17.09 -12.97
CA ILE A 131 -8.84 18.41 -12.60
C ILE A 131 -7.45 18.64 -13.23
N VAL A 132 -6.74 17.59 -13.62
CA VAL A 132 -5.40 17.73 -14.18
C VAL A 132 -5.48 18.34 -15.58
N ASP A 133 -4.80 19.48 -15.75
CA ASP A 133 -4.68 20.17 -17.04
C ASP A 133 -3.33 19.82 -17.68
N CYS A 134 -3.11 18.51 -17.91
CA CYS A 134 -1.91 17.99 -18.55
C CYS A 134 -2.28 17.11 -19.73
N GLU A 135 -1.38 17.02 -20.70
CA GLU A 135 -1.53 16.07 -21.81
C GLU A 135 -1.66 14.64 -21.28
N MET A 136 -2.52 13.84 -21.93
CA MET A 136 -2.79 12.46 -21.54
C MET A 136 -1.50 11.61 -21.51
N SER A 137 -0.60 11.80 -22.49
CA SER A 137 0.68 11.10 -22.57
C SER A 137 1.57 11.38 -21.35
N THR A 138 1.65 12.64 -20.93
CA THR A 138 2.38 13.09 -19.75
C THR A 138 1.76 12.53 -18.47
N THR A 139 0.43 12.58 -18.37
CA THR A 139 -0.32 12.03 -17.24
C THR A 139 -0.03 10.54 -17.05
N ILE A 140 -0.08 9.77 -18.14
CA ILE A 140 0.23 8.34 -18.13
C ILE A 140 1.69 8.09 -17.73
N LEU A 141 2.64 8.80 -18.34
CA LEU A 141 4.06 8.62 -18.07
C LEU A 141 4.41 8.85 -16.60
N TYR A 142 4.00 9.99 -16.04
CA TYR A 142 4.30 10.32 -14.64
C TYR A 142 3.53 9.44 -13.66
N SER A 143 2.31 9.01 -14.00
CA SER A 143 1.58 8.03 -13.18
C SER A 143 2.33 6.69 -13.13
N ILE A 144 2.87 6.21 -14.26
CA ILE A 144 3.69 4.99 -14.31
C ILE A 144 4.96 5.16 -13.45
N ILE A 145 5.62 6.32 -13.52
CA ILE A 145 6.79 6.61 -12.69
C ILE A 145 6.43 6.55 -11.20
N GLY A 146 5.33 7.18 -10.78
CA GLY A 146 4.82 7.13 -9.41
C GLY A 146 4.53 5.70 -8.94
N ILE A 147 3.90 4.89 -9.80
CA ILE A 147 3.64 3.47 -9.52
C ILE A 147 4.94 2.69 -9.33
N ILE A 148 5.94 2.89 -10.19
CA ILE A 148 7.25 2.23 -10.08
C ILE A 148 7.93 2.60 -8.77
N ILE A 149 7.91 3.87 -8.37
CA ILE A 149 8.50 4.33 -7.10
C ILE A 149 7.86 3.59 -5.92
N VAL A 150 6.53 3.54 -5.86
CA VAL A 150 5.81 2.84 -4.78
C VAL A 150 6.08 1.34 -4.82
N ALA A 151 6.09 0.71 -6.00
CA ALA A 151 6.35 -0.73 -6.11
C ALA A 151 7.78 -1.11 -5.67
N LEU A 152 8.77 -0.25 -5.92
CA LEU A 152 10.14 -0.44 -5.42
C LEU A 152 10.22 -0.23 -3.91
N ASN A 153 9.51 0.79 -3.39
CA ASN A 153 9.43 1.05 -1.96
C ASN A 153 8.74 -0.10 -1.20
N LEU A 154 7.63 -0.63 -1.70
CA LEU A 154 6.94 -1.79 -1.12
C LEU A 154 7.87 -3.01 -0.97
N LYS A 155 8.69 -3.30 -2.00
CA LYS A 155 9.70 -4.37 -1.91
C LYS A 155 10.74 -4.10 -0.82
N PHE A 156 11.13 -2.83 -0.67
CA PHE A 156 12.04 -2.41 0.40
C PHE A 156 11.38 -2.56 1.77
N ALA A 157 10.17 -2.04 1.96
CA ALA A 157 9.37 -2.13 3.19
C ALA A 157 9.13 -3.59 3.62
N GLN A 158 8.76 -4.47 2.69
CA GLN A 158 8.63 -5.91 2.95
C GLN A 158 9.94 -6.53 3.47
N SER A 159 11.09 -6.08 2.97
CA SER A 159 12.40 -6.54 3.48
C SER A 159 12.68 -6.05 4.91
N LEU A 160 12.11 -4.91 5.31
CA LEU A 160 12.27 -4.35 6.65
C LEU A 160 11.56 -5.19 7.70
N ILE A 161 10.42 -5.81 7.38
CA ILE A 161 9.66 -6.66 8.31
C ILE A 161 10.59 -7.69 8.97
N GLY A 162 11.24 -8.53 8.14
CA GLY A 162 12.12 -9.59 8.65
C GLY A 162 13.40 -9.08 9.29
N LYS A 163 13.96 -7.96 8.80
CA LYS A 163 15.18 -7.35 9.36
C LYS A 163 14.93 -6.76 10.75
N PHE A 164 13.82 -6.03 10.90
CA PHE A 164 13.43 -5.41 12.16
C PHE A 164 13.08 -6.47 13.22
N THR A 165 12.35 -7.52 12.84
CA THR A 165 12.07 -8.66 13.73
C THR A 165 13.37 -9.25 14.31
N LYS A 166 14.37 -9.51 13.46
CA LYS A 166 15.65 -10.09 13.88
C LYS A 166 16.48 -9.13 14.73
N TRP A 167 16.40 -7.84 14.46
CA TRP A 167 17.08 -6.82 15.26
C TRP A 167 16.46 -6.74 16.67
N MET A 168 15.13 -6.69 16.77
CA MET A 168 14.41 -6.70 18.05
C MET A 168 14.69 -7.94 18.88
N SER A 169 14.91 -9.12 18.27
CA SER A 169 15.25 -10.33 19.02
C SER A 169 16.66 -10.32 19.64
N ASN A 170 17.49 -9.34 19.28
CA ASN A 170 18.88 -9.21 19.76
C ASN A 170 19.05 -8.10 20.81
N ILE A 171 17.97 -7.43 21.23
CA ILE A 171 17.94 -6.38 22.25
C ILE A 171 17.30 -6.94 23.52
#